data_AF-A0A1I8BJE7-F1
#
_entry.id   AF-A0A1I8BJE7-F1
#
_cell.length_a   1.000
_cell.length_b   1.000
_cell.length_c   1.000
_cell.angle_alpha   90.00
_cell.angle_beta   90.00
_cell.angle_gamma   90.00
#
_symmetry.space_group_name_H-M   'P 1'
#
loop_
_entity.id
_entity.type
_entity.pdbx_description
1 polymer ?
#
loop_
_entity_poly.entity_id
_entity_poly.type
_entity_poly.pdbx_seq_one_letter_code
_entity_poly.pdbx_strand_id
1 'polypeptide(L)'
;MDGHGHHGGPCSDLAANFEYHQQGMNYTMDKFINKENVIVLNESVEGSGVKVFKSWADRFDKTDFVHSDVDEQLLFCVPFTANVKLTGITFSGPLSGCFPSTVRLFKDRGNVCLLLFFV
;
A
#
# COMPACT_ATOMS: atom_id res chain seq x y z
N MET A 1 -32.97 15.90 34.03
CA MET A 1 -32.91 14.48 33.61
C MET A 1 -32.25 14.51 32.26
N ASP A 2 -30.94 14.36 32.28
CA ASP A 2 -30.05 14.50 31.14
C ASP A 2 -29.63 13.11 30.65
N GLY A 3 -29.59 12.92 29.33
CA GLY A 3 -29.08 11.71 28.67
C GLY A 3 -29.39 11.76 27.17
N HIS A 4 -28.52 12.39 26.35
CA HIS A 4 -27.47 11.74 25.55
C HIS A 4 -28.06 10.67 24.60
N GLY A 5 -28.15 10.87 23.29
CA GLY A 5 -27.17 11.44 22.36
C GLY A 5 -26.78 10.32 21.39
N HIS A 6 -27.43 10.26 20.22
CA HIS A 6 -27.16 9.26 19.19
C HIS A 6 -25.78 9.52 18.55
N HIS A 7 -24.78 8.74 18.93
CA HIS A 7 -23.51 8.67 18.21
C HIS A 7 -23.60 7.57 17.15
N GLY A 8 -23.47 8.00 15.89
CA GLY A 8 -23.52 7.14 14.72
C GLY A 8 -22.24 6.34 14.51
N GLY A 9 -22.44 5.22 13.82
CA GLY A 9 -21.44 4.55 12.98
C GLY A 9 -20.46 3.63 13.70
N PRO A 10 -20.57 2.30 13.56
CA PRO A 10 -19.44 1.43 13.81
C PRO A 10 -18.43 1.67 12.68
N CYS A 11 -17.35 2.40 12.96
CA CYS A 11 -16.10 2.17 12.25
C CYS A 11 -15.68 0.74 12.62
N SER A 12 -16.18 -0.23 11.86
CA SER A 12 -15.75 -1.62 11.94
C SER A 12 -14.30 -1.64 11.52
N ASP A 13 -13.43 -1.92 12.47
CA ASP A 13 -12.04 -2.31 12.29
C ASP A 13 -11.88 -3.17 11.03
N LEU A 14 -11.43 -2.58 9.92
CA LEU A 14 -10.85 -3.33 8.82
C LEU A 14 -9.35 -3.47 9.07
N ALA A 15 -9.00 -3.97 10.25
CA ALA A 15 -7.75 -4.67 10.44
C ALA A 15 -7.93 -6.03 9.74
N ALA A 16 -7.71 -6.06 8.43
CA ALA A 16 -7.67 -7.29 7.66
C ALA A 16 -6.59 -8.20 8.26
N ASN A 17 -7.03 -9.14 9.10
CA ASN A 17 -6.38 -10.35 9.57
C ASN A 17 -4.85 -10.38 9.33
N PHE A 18 -4.09 -9.62 10.12
CA PHE A 18 -2.64 -9.79 10.14
C PHE A 18 -2.32 -11.01 11.00
N GLU A 19 -1.45 -11.87 10.46
CA GLU A 19 -0.86 -13.06 11.07
C GLU A 19 -1.61 -14.39 10.87
N TYR A 20 -1.44 -14.96 9.68
CA TYR A 20 -0.95 -16.34 9.62
C TYR A 20 0.54 -16.26 9.26
N HIS A 21 1.40 -16.27 10.28
CA HIS A 21 2.83 -16.49 10.09
C HIS A 21 3.01 -17.94 9.63
N GLN A 22 2.78 -18.23 8.35
CA GLN A 22 3.05 -19.57 7.85
C GLN A 22 4.55 -19.80 7.98
N GLN A 23 4.91 -20.76 8.83
CA GLN A 23 6.29 -21.15 9.08
C GLN A 23 6.99 -21.36 7.72
N GLY A 24 8.00 -20.55 7.42
CA GLY A 24 8.74 -20.58 6.14
C GLY A 24 8.46 -19.43 5.15
N MET A 25 7.53 -18.51 5.45
CA MET A 25 7.35 -17.30 4.61
C MET A 25 8.52 -16.32 4.79
N ASN A 26 9.23 -16.04 3.70
CA ASN A 26 10.32 -15.06 3.65
C ASN A 26 9.84 -13.75 3.02
N TYR A 27 9.81 -12.66 3.79
CA TYR A 27 9.46 -11.32 3.32
C TYR A 27 10.67 -10.66 2.64
N THR A 28 10.98 -11.09 1.42
CA THR A 28 12.14 -10.63 0.63
C THR A 28 11.77 -10.08 -0.74
N MET A 29 10.47 -9.81 -0.95
CA MET A 29 9.94 -9.36 -2.24
C MET A 29 10.54 -8.04 -2.70
N ASP A 30 10.91 -7.16 -1.77
CA ASP A 30 11.55 -5.88 -2.02
C ASP A 30 12.83 -6.00 -2.88
N LYS A 31 13.56 -7.11 -2.74
CA LYS A 31 14.79 -7.40 -3.49
C LYS A 31 14.54 -7.76 -4.95
N PHE A 32 13.33 -8.21 -5.27
CA PHE A 32 12.95 -8.61 -6.63
C PHE A 32 12.22 -7.51 -7.39
N ILE A 33 11.98 -6.35 -6.75
CA ILE A 33 11.38 -5.19 -7.40
C ILE A 33 12.45 -4.43 -8.18
N ASN A 34 12.20 -4.18 -9.46
CA ASN A 34 13.04 -3.31 -10.27
C ASN A 34 12.69 -1.84 -10.01
N LYS A 35 13.22 -1.28 -8.92
CA LYS A 35 12.93 0.09 -8.45
C LYS A 35 13.21 1.17 -9.51
N GLU A 36 14.21 0.97 -10.36
CA GLU A 36 14.60 1.92 -11.41
C GLU A 36 13.53 2.08 -12.50
N ASN A 37 12.67 1.07 -12.68
CA ASN A 37 11.64 1.05 -13.72
C ASN A 37 10.22 1.06 -13.13
N VAL A 38 10.08 1.30 -11.83
CA VAL A 38 8.77 1.49 -11.22
C VAL A 38 8.15 2.77 -11.77
N ILE A 39 6.93 2.67 -12.26
CA ILE A 39 6.16 3.81 -12.73
C ILE A 39 5.14 4.14 -11.66
N VAL A 40 5.12 5.39 -11.22
CA VAL A 40 4.12 5.92 -10.29
C VAL A 40 3.41 7.08 -10.97
N LEU A 41 2.08 7.04 -11.01
CA LEU A 41 1.27 8.13 -11.57
C LEU A 41 0.44 8.79 -10.46
N ASN A 42 0.19 10.09 -10.65
CA ASN A 42 -0.52 10.99 -9.74
C ASN A 42 0.16 11.17 -8.37
N GLU A 43 1.48 10.99 -8.28
CA GLU A 43 2.24 11.39 -7.09
C GLU A 43 2.45 12.91 -7.07
N SER A 44 2.22 13.55 -5.91
CA SER A 44 2.44 14.99 -5.67
C SER A 44 3.91 15.39 -5.79
N VAL A 45 4.82 14.49 -5.40
CA VAL A 45 6.26 14.68 -5.49
C VAL A 45 6.83 13.59 -6.36
N GLU A 46 7.42 13.98 -7.48
CA GLU A 46 8.04 13.06 -8.44
C GLU A 46 9.09 12.17 -7.76
N GLY A 47 8.99 10.86 -7.98
CA GLY A 47 9.90 9.86 -7.43
C GLY A 47 9.72 9.57 -5.94
N SER A 48 8.66 10.07 -5.30
CA SER A 48 8.33 9.75 -3.90
C SER A 48 7.78 8.33 -3.76
N GLY A 49 6.95 7.88 -4.71
CA GLY A 49 6.33 6.56 -4.68
C GLY A 49 7.32 5.40 -4.81
N VAL A 50 8.47 5.59 -5.45
CA VAL A 50 9.51 4.55 -5.53
C VAL A 50 10.20 4.33 -4.17
N LYS A 51 10.23 5.36 -3.31
CA LYS A 51 10.90 5.30 -1.99
C LYS A 51 10.09 4.52 -0.96
N VAL A 52 8.78 4.34 -1.18
CA VAL A 52 7.91 3.63 -0.23
C VAL A 52 8.07 2.11 -0.24
N PHE A 53 8.81 1.54 -1.20
CA PHE A 53 9.15 0.11 -1.22
C PHE A 53 10.26 -0.21 -0.23
N LYS A 54 9.86 -0.72 0.94
CA LYS A 54 10.74 -0.98 2.09
C LYS A 54 11.03 -2.46 2.29
N SER A 55 12.16 -2.73 2.94
CA SER A 55 12.46 -4.06 3.45
C SER A 55 11.50 -4.40 4.60
N TRP A 56 11.34 -5.68 4.90
CA TRP A 56 10.51 -6.09 6.04
C TRP A 56 11.00 -5.53 7.38
N ALA A 57 12.31 -5.32 7.55
CA ALA A 57 12.87 -4.75 8.77
C ALA A 57 12.43 -3.29 8.96
N ASP A 58 12.33 -2.54 7.87
CA ASP A 58 12.04 -1.10 7.86
C ASP A 58 10.53 -0.81 7.71
N ARG A 59 9.68 -1.82 7.80
CA ARG A 59 8.23 -1.70 7.55
C ARG A 59 7.50 -0.67 8.43
N PHE A 60 8.06 -0.36 9.60
CA PHE A 60 7.51 0.63 10.53
C PHE A 60 8.13 2.03 10.36
N ASP A 61 9.13 2.18 9.50
CA ASP A 61 9.70 3.49 9.19
C ASP A 61 8.67 4.32 8.42
N LYS A 62 8.44 5.56 8.86
CA LYS A 62 7.47 6.51 8.28
C LYS A 62 8.14 7.73 7.65
N THR A 63 9.47 7.72 7.52
CA THR A 63 10.25 8.78 6.89
C THR A 63 9.83 9.02 5.44
N ASP A 64 9.84 7.95 4.63
CA ASP A 64 9.39 7.98 3.24
C ASP A 64 7.89 7.68 3.13
N PHE A 65 7.17 8.57 2.45
CA PHE A 65 5.75 8.45 2.12
C PHE A 65 5.47 9.05 0.74
N VAL A 66 4.30 8.72 0.21
CA VAL A 66 3.78 9.20 -1.07
C VAL A 66 2.38 9.75 -0.84
N HIS A 67 2.09 10.88 -1.48
CA HIS A 67 0.78 11.53 -1.43
C HIS A 67 0.32 11.71 -2.88
N SER A 68 -0.95 11.44 -3.14
CA SER A 68 -1.58 11.83 -4.41
C SER A 68 -1.56 13.34 -4.60
N ASP A 69 -1.53 13.81 -5.85
CA ASP A 69 -1.48 15.25 -6.14
C ASP A 69 -2.89 15.88 -6.14
N VAL A 70 -3.66 15.57 -7.18
CA VAL A 70 -4.94 16.23 -7.45
C VAL A 70 -6.13 15.36 -7.03
N ASP A 71 -6.15 14.13 -7.50
CA ASP A 71 -7.24 13.18 -7.22
C ASP A 71 -6.87 12.21 -6.08
N GLU A 72 -7.88 11.55 -5.52
CA GLU A 72 -7.75 10.52 -4.48
C GLU A 72 -7.22 9.17 -5.02
N GLN A 73 -6.43 9.17 -6.09
CA GLN A 73 -5.99 7.95 -6.78
C GLN A 73 -4.47 7.91 -6.93
N LEU A 74 -3.84 6.75 -6.70
CA LEU A 74 -2.44 6.53 -7.06
C LEU A 74 -2.32 5.25 -7.87
N LEU A 75 -1.53 5.30 -8.94
CA LEU A 75 -1.19 4.11 -9.71
C LEU A 75 0.28 3.77 -9.54
N PHE A 76 0.56 2.55 -9.11
CA PHE A 76 1.89 1.97 -9.10
C PHE A 76 1.95 0.87 -10.13
N CYS A 77 2.91 0.90 -11.04
CA CYS A 77 3.24 -0.23 -11.90
C CYS A 77 4.63 -0.72 -11.55
N VAL A 78 4.68 -1.92 -10.99
CA VAL A 78 5.86 -2.52 -10.36
C VAL A 78 6.40 -3.63 -11.26
N PRO A 79 7.51 -3.40 -11.96
CA PRO A 79 8.25 -4.45 -12.64
C PRO A 79 9.05 -5.30 -11.64
N PHE A 80 9.17 -6.60 -11.95
CA PHE A 80 9.99 -7.54 -11.18
C PHE A 80 11.20 -8.00 -11.99
N THR A 81 12.33 -8.21 -11.33
CA THR A 81 13.58 -8.70 -11.94
C THR A 81 13.61 -10.21 -12.14
N ALA A 82 12.67 -10.93 -11.55
CA ALA A 82 12.55 -12.38 -11.63
C ALA A 82 11.08 -12.80 -11.74
N ASN A 83 10.86 -14.07 -12.11
CA ASN A 83 9.52 -14.64 -12.05
C ASN A 83 9.11 -14.84 -10.58
N VAL A 84 8.17 -14.02 -10.10
CA VAL A 84 7.70 -14.04 -8.72
C VAL A 84 6.23 -14.42 -8.64
N LYS A 85 5.86 -15.07 -7.54
CA LYS A 85 4.46 -15.28 -7.16
C LYS A 85 4.13 -14.33 -6.02
N LEU A 86 3.23 -13.39 -6.26
CA LEU A 86 2.70 -12.53 -5.20
C LEU A 86 1.78 -13.36 -4.30
N THR A 87 2.13 -13.45 -3.01
CA THR A 87 1.37 -14.17 -1.98
C THR A 87 0.61 -13.24 -1.06
N GLY A 88 1.05 -11.98 -0.93
CA GLY A 88 0.41 -10.96 -0.11
C GLY A 88 0.97 -9.57 -0.41
N ILE A 89 0.17 -8.55 -0.10
CA ILE A 89 0.53 -7.14 -0.22
C ILE A 89 0.14 -6.47 1.09
N THR A 90 1.02 -5.61 1.61
CA THR A 90 0.80 -4.87 2.84
C THR A 90 0.85 -3.39 2.55
N PHE A 91 -0.17 -2.66 3.01
CA PHE A 91 -0.20 -1.21 2.95
C PHE A 91 0.01 -0.67 4.36
N SER A 92 0.77 0.42 4.48
CA SER A 92 1.01 1.11 5.75
C SER A 92 0.83 2.60 5.54
N GLY A 93 0.07 3.23 6.42
CA GLY A 93 -0.34 4.63 6.31
C GLY A 93 -0.49 5.30 7.67
N PRO A 94 -0.66 6.63 7.70
CA PRO A 94 -0.85 7.40 8.93
C PRO A 94 -2.24 7.16 9.53
N LEU A 95 -2.35 7.24 10.86
CA LEU A 95 -3.63 7.07 11.59
C LEU A 95 -4.68 8.15 11.27
N SER A 96 -4.33 9.16 10.48
CA SER A 96 -5.19 10.28 10.09
C SER A 96 -6.31 9.92 9.11
N GLY A 97 -6.52 8.64 8.82
CA GLY A 97 -7.57 8.17 7.91
C GLY A 97 -7.17 8.14 6.43
N CYS A 98 -5.97 8.60 6.09
CA CYS A 98 -5.45 8.60 4.71
C CYS A 98 -4.96 7.20 4.30
N PHE A 99 -5.88 6.22 4.26
CA PHE A 99 -5.62 4.86 3.81
C PHE A 99 -6.38 4.59 2.52
N PRO A 100 -5.86 3.73 1.64
CA PRO A 100 -6.60 3.37 0.45
C PRO A 100 -7.87 2.59 0.84
N SER A 101 -9.04 3.10 0.47
CA SER A 101 -10.33 2.44 0.62
C SER A 101 -10.47 1.25 -0.31
N THR A 102 -9.87 1.33 -1.50
CA THR A 102 -9.95 0.30 -2.54
C THR A 102 -8.59 0.11 -3.19
N VAL A 103 -8.20 -1.15 -3.37
CA VAL A 103 -6.99 -1.54 -4.11
C VAL A 103 -7.39 -2.45 -5.25
N ARG A 104 -7.02 -2.08 -6.48
CA ARG A 104 -7.21 -2.92 -7.67
C ARG A 104 -5.86 -3.39 -8.18
N LEU A 105 -5.70 -4.70 -8.26
CA LEU A 105 -4.51 -5.36 -8.78
C LEU A 105 -4.76 -5.79 -10.22
N PHE A 106 -3.85 -5.49 -11.14
CA PHE A 106 -3.90 -5.97 -12.51
C PHE A 106 -2.51 -6.33 -13.04
N LYS A 107 -2.48 -7.25 -14.00
CA LYS A 107 -1.25 -7.67 -14.66
C LYS A 107 -1.11 -6.93 -15.97
N ASP A 108 0.04 -6.30 -16.20
CA ASP A 108 0.32 -5.55 -17.43
C ASP A 108 1.70 -5.94 -17.99
N ARG A 109 1.73 -6.59 -19.16
CA ARG A 109 2.97 -6.92 -19.91
C ARG A 109 4.14 -7.51 -19.12
N GLY A 110 3.85 -8.27 -18.05
CA GLY A 110 4.87 -8.87 -17.17
C GLY A 110 5.09 -8.12 -15.85
N ASN A 111 4.50 -6.94 -15.72
CA ASN A 111 4.45 -6.13 -14.50
C ASN A 111 3.16 -6.39 -13.74
N VAL A 112 3.14 -5.96 -12.49
CA VAL A 112 1.94 -5.89 -11.67
C VAL A 112 1.67 -4.44 -11.37
N CYS A 113 0.46 -3.99 -11.68
CA CYS A 113 0.01 -2.65 -11.38
C CYS A 113 -1.05 -2.65 -10.27
N LEU A 114 -0.96 -1.65 -9.41
CA LEU A 114 -1.78 -1.41 -8.23
C LEU A 114 -2.43 -0.04 -8.40
N LEU A 115 -3.75 0.00 -8.55
CA LEU A 115 -4.51 1.23 -8.49
C LEU A 115 -5.12 1.35 -7.09
N LEU A 116 -4.65 2.36 -6.35
CA LEU A 116 -5.06 2.68 -5.00
C LEU A 116 -6.04 3.85 -5.05
N PHE A 117 -7.19 3.72 -4.40
CA PHE A 117 -8.16 4.79 -4.19
C PHE A 117 -8.17 5.13 -2.71
N PHE A 118 -7.93 6.39 -2.38
CA PHE A 118 -8.03 6.97 -1.04
C PHE A 118 -9.44 7.59 -0.89
N VAL A 119 -9.91 7.77 0.34
CA VAL A 119 -11.19 8.42 0.71
C VAL A 119 -10.92 9.39 1.84
#